data_AF-A0AAW1TIE9-F1
#
_entry.id   AF-A0AAW1TIE9-F1
#
_cell.length_a   1.000
_cell.length_b   1.000
_cell.length_c   1.000
_cell.angle_alpha   90.00
_cell.angle_beta   90.00
_cell.angle_gamma   90.00
#
_symmetry.space_group_name_H-M   'P 1'
#
loop_
_entity.id
_entity.type
_entity.pdbx_description
1 polymer ?
#
loop_
_entity_poly.entity_id
_entity_poly.type
_entity_poly.pdbx_seq_one_letter_code
_entity_poly.pdbx_strand_id
1 'polypeptide(L)'
;MGPKNPSTACCEDMIIEVFLPRDKRQNIDLKVLNTQLKLISPHHVLDIPLPHPVDPQQGNAQWDGDEEKLIITLRMSREFDFVNF
;
A
#
# COMPACT_ATOMS: atom_id res chain seq x y z
N MET A 1 -20.71 -0.86 16.32
CA MET A 1 -19.34 -1.36 16.53
C MET A 1 -19.39 -2.86 16.32
N GLY A 2 -18.95 -3.34 15.16
CA GLY A 2 -18.95 -4.78 14.84
C GLY A 2 -17.91 -5.56 15.64
N PRO A 3 -17.88 -6.90 15.54
CA PRO A 3 -17.01 -7.78 16.32
C PRO A 3 -15.54 -7.76 15.83
N LYS A 4 -14.95 -6.57 15.67
CA LYS A 4 -13.51 -6.44 15.39
C LYS A 4 -12.74 -6.79 16.67
N ASN A 5 -12.08 -7.93 16.69
CA ASN A 5 -11.19 -8.32 17.77
C ASN A 5 -9.76 -7.77 17.47
N PRO A 6 -8.89 -7.62 18.48
CA PRO A 6 -7.51 -7.16 18.27
C PRO A 6 -6.62 -8.21 17.58
N SER A 7 -7.20 -9.26 16.99
CA SER A 7 -6.46 -10.27 16.25
C SER A 7 -6.13 -9.77 14.85
N THR A 8 -5.04 -10.27 14.28
CA THR A 8 -4.63 -10.02 12.89
C THR A 8 -5.67 -10.47 11.86
N ALA A 9 -6.64 -11.30 12.30
CA ALA A 9 -7.80 -11.72 11.53
C ALA A 9 -8.65 -10.53 11.02
N CYS A 10 -8.67 -9.41 11.74
CA CYS A 10 -9.44 -8.21 11.36
C CYS A 10 -8.60 -7.08 10.73
N CYS A 11 -7.30 -7.28 10.47
CA CYS A 11 -6.45 -6.28 9.81
C CYS A 11 -6.65 -6.33 8.30
N GLU A 12 -7.37 -5.38 7.73
CA GLU A 12 -7.79 -5.43 6.33
C GLU A 12 -6.83 -4.64 5.39
N ASP A 13 -6.13 -3.65 5.94
CA ASP A 13 -5.27 -2.73 5.18
C ASP A 13 -3.80 -2.85 5.58
N MET A 14 -2.91 -2.76 4.58
CA MET A 14 -1.46 -2.72 4.73
C MET A 14 -0.96 -1.32 4.38
N ILE A 15 -0.21 -0.69 5.29
CA ILE A 15 0.35 0.65 5.07
C ILE A 15 1.84 0.52 4.79
N ILE A 16 2.31 1.12 3.71
CA ILE A 16 3.70 1.16 3.28
C ILE A 16 4.12 2.62 3.17
N GLU A 17 5.15 2.98 3.92
CA GLU A 17 5.74 4.32 3.89
C GLU A 17 7.08 4.28 3.16
N VAL A 18 7.20 5.04 2.08
CA VAL A 18 8.41 5.10 1.25
C VAL A 18 8.95 6.52 1.31
N PHE A 19 10.13 6.68 1.91
CA PHE A 19 10.86 7.95 1.92
C PHE A 19 11.55 8.16 0.57
N LEU A 20 11.24 9.27 -0.09
CA LEU A 20 11.71 9.60 -1.44
C LEU A 20 12.28 11.03 -1.46
N PRO A 21 13.43 11.25 -0.79
CA PRO A 21 14.03 12.58 -0.71
C PRO A 21 14.40 13.08 -2.10
N ARG A 22 14.18 14.38 -2.35
CA ARG A 22 14.46 15.07 -3.63
C ARG A 22 13.57 14.65 -4.80
N ASP A 23 12.58 13.80 -4.58
CA ASP A 23 11.56 13.50 -5.57
C ASP A 23 10.33 14.39 -5.39
N LYS A 24 9.57 14.54 -6.48
CA LYS A 24 8.30 15.28 -6.47
C LYS A 24 7.20 14.31 -6.82
N ARG A 25 6.03 14.49 -6.19
CA ARG A 25 4.80 13.72 -6.48
C ARG A 25 4.53 13.48 -7.97
N GLN A 26 4.75 14.49 -8.81
CA GLN A 26 4.44 14.44 -10.24
C GLN A 26 5.34 13.47 -11.03
N ASN A 27 6.52 13.14 -10.50
CA ASN A 27 7.51 12.30 -11.17
C ASN A 27 7.51 10.87 -10.63
N ILE A 28 6.55 10.51 -9.77
CA ILE A 28 6.47 9.20 -9.15
C ILE A 28 5.45 8.36 -9.91
N ASP A 29 5.91 7.28 -10.51
CA ASP A 29 5.08 6.23 -11.09
C ASP A 29 4.91 5.11 -10.05
N LEU A 30 3.68 4.92 -9.57
CA LEU A 30 3.33 3.86 -8.62
C LEU A 30 2.48 2.81 -9.34
N LYS A 31 2.96 1.56 -9.33
CA LYS A 31 2.25 0.42 -9.89
C LYS A 31 2.07 -0.66 -8.83
N VAL A 32 0.82 -0.83 -8.43
CA VAL A 32 0.39 -1.89 -7.52
C VAL A 32 -0.08 -3.09 -8.34
N LEU A 33 0.55 -4.24 -8.12
CA LEU A 33 0.10 -5.54 -8.62
C LEU A 33 -0.41 -6.37 -7.44
N ASN A 34 -1.10 -7.46 -7.75
CA ASN A 34 -1.68 -8.31 -6.72
C ASN A 34 -0.65 -8.76 -5.67
N THR A 35 0.57 -9.11 -6.06
CA THR A 35 1.61 -9.62 -5.16
C THR A 35 2.90 -8.81 -5.20
N GLN A 36 2.90 -7.63 -5.84
CA GLN A 36 4.14 -6.90 -6.09
C GLN A 36 3.87 -5.39 -6.12
N LEU A 37 4.77 -4.63 -5.50
CA LEU A 37 4.74 -3.18 -5.49
C LEU A 37 5.93 -2.65 -6.27
N LYS A 38 5.64 -1.87 -7.31
CA LYS A 38 6.63 -1.17 -8.11
C LYS A 38 6.46 0.33 -7.94
N LEU A 39 7.55 1.02 -7.65
CA LEU A 39 7.63 2.46 -7.64
C LEU A 39 8.87 2.90 -8.42
N ILE A 40 8.67 3.85 -9.32
CA ILE A 40 9.75 4.42 -10.13
C ILE A 40 9.68 5.93 -9.98
N SER A 41 10.79 6.55 -9.59
CA SER A 41 11.00 7.98 -9.58
C SER A 41 12.33 8.31 -10.28
N PRO A 42 12.64 9.60 -10.56
CA PRO A 42 13.91 10.00 -11.16
C PRO A 42 15.15 9.57 -10.36
N HIS A 43 15.03 9.46 -9.04
CA HIS A 43 16.16 9.14 -8.16
C HIS A 43 16.09 7.76 -7.51
N HIS A 44 14.90 7.14 -7.44
CA HIS A 44 14.70 5.90 -6.70
C HIS A 44 13.85 4.91 -7.50
N VAL A 45 14.18 3.62 -7.34
CA VAL A 45 13.39 2.52 -7.88
C VAL A 45 13.17 1.50 -6.77
N LEU A 46 11.92 1.13 -6.56
CA LEU A 46 11.50 0.10 -5.62
C LEU A 46 10.71 -0.96 -6.39
N ASP A 47 11.14 -2.21 -6.30
CA ASP A 47 10.39 -3.35 -6.83
C ASP A 47 10.45 -4.46 -5.78
N ILE A 48 9.37 -4.61 -5.01
CA ILE A 48 9.33 -5.55 -3.88
C ILE A 48 8.12 -6.49 -3.99
N PRO A 49 8.29 -7.78 -3.66
CA PRO A 49 7.16 -8.68 -3.48
C PRO A 49 6.38 -8.28 -2.22
N LEU A 50 5.05 -8.31 -2.31
CA LEU A 50 4.16 -8.09 -1.18
C LEU A 50 3.99 -9.39 -0.38
N PRO A 51 3.96 -9.33 0.96
CA PRO A 51 3.82 -10.51 1.81
C PRO A 51 2.42 -11.14 1.71
N HIS A 52 1.43 -10.37 1.27
CA HIS A 52 0.05 -10.82 1.05
C HIS A 52 -0.48 -10.28 -0.28
N PRO A 53 -1.39 -11.02 -0.93
CA PRO A 53 -2.10 -10.51 -2.10
C PRO A 53 -2.96 -9.30 -1.72
N VAL A 54 -3.01 -8.31 -2.61
CA VAL A 54 -3.77 -7.06 -2.44
C VAL A 54 -4.70 -6.81 -3.63
N ASP A 55 -5.73 -6.02 -3.40
CA ASP A 55 -6.58 -5.49 -4.45
C ASP A 55 -5.94 -4.21 -5.02
N PRO A 56 -5.46 -4.22 -6.28
CA PRO A 56 -4.81 -3.06 -6.88
C PRO A 56 -5.78 -1.89 -7.15
N GLN A 57 -7.10 -2.12 -7.13
CA GLN A 57 -8.11 -1.09 -7.35
C GLN A 57 -8.63 -0.45 -6.06
N GLN A 58 -8.52 -1.13 -4.92
CA GLN A 58 -9.01 -0.64 -3.62
C GLN A 58 -7.92 -0.02 -2.73
N GLY A 59 -6.77 0.34 -3.30
CA GLY A 59 -5.70 1.04 -2.61
C GLY A 59 -5.83 2.57 -2.64
N ASN A 60 -5.01 3.24 -1.82
CA ASN A 60 -4.82 4.69 -1.83
C ASN A 60 -3.34 5.03 -1.73
N ALA A 61 -2.92 6.16 -2.29
CA ALA A 61 -1.56 6.68 -2.17
C ALA A 61 -1.58 8.18 -1.89
N GLN A 62 -0.86 8.59 -0.86
CA GLN A 62 -0.80 9.96 -0.36
C GLN A 62 0.66 10.41 -0.35
N TRP A 63 0.93 11.57 -0.94
CA TRP A 63 2.26 12.17 -0.92
C TRP A 63 2.30 13.22 0.19
N ASP A 64 3.25 13.06 1.09
CA ASP A 64 3.63 14.05 2.09
C ASP A 64 4.81 14.87 1.56
N GLY A 65 4.57 16.14 1.27
CA GLY A 65 5.58 17.04 0.71
C GLY A 65 6.52 17.65 1.74
N ASP A 66 6.14 17.65 3.02
CA ASP A 66 6.95 18.16 4.11
C ASP A 66 8.01 17.12 4.52
N GLU A 67 7.63 15.84 4.56
CA GLU A 67 8.53 14.71 4.86
C GLU A 67 9.16 14.04 3.62
N GLU A 68 8.81 14.50 2.41
CA GLU A 68 9.19 13.88 1.13
C GLU A 68 8.91 12.36 1.10
N LYS A 69 7.69 11.98 1.51
CA LYS A 69 7.30 10.58 1.77
C LYS A 69 6.04 10.21 1.01
N LEU A 70 6.01 9.01 0.46
CA LEU A 70 4.81 8.40 -0.12
C LEU A 70 4.22 7.37 0.84
N ILE A 71 2.98 7.59 1.26
CA ILE A 71 2.21 6.70 2.11
C ILE A 71 1.21 5.93 1.23
N ILE A 72 1.36 4.62 1.16
CA ILE A 72 0.56 3.74 0.33
C ILE A 72 -0.29 2.86 1.24
N THR A 73 -1.61 2.92 1.10
CA THR A 73 -2.56 2.04 1.79
C THR A 73 -3.06 1.00 0.79
N LEU A 74 -2.81 -0.27 1.06
CA LEU A 74 -3.20 -1.39 0.20
C LEU A 74 -4.23 -2.24 0.92
N ARG A 75 -5.38 -2.48 0.27
CA ARG A 75 -6.39 -3.40 0.77
C ARG A 75 -5.96 -4.84 0.50
N MET A 76 -5.79 -5.67 1.53
CA MET A 76 -5.40 -7.06 1.36
C MET A 76 -6.59 -7.88 0.81
N SER A 77 -6.35 -8.68 -0.23
CA SER A 77 -7.35 -9.62 -0.77
C SER A 77 -7.24 -10.96 -0.05
N ARG A 78 -8.13 -11.21 0.92
CA ARG A 78 -8.15 -12.47 1.67
C ARG A 78 -9.18 -13.43 1.08
N GLU A 79 -8.79 -14.69 0.94
CA GLU A 79 -9.62 -15.78 0.39
C GLU A 79 -10.93 -16.04 1.16
N PHE A 80 -11.09 -15.47 2.36
CA PHE A 80 -12.29 -15.60 3.21
C PHE A 80 -12.86 -14.24 3.65
N ASP A 81 -12.53 -13.13 2.99
CA ASP A 81 -13.06 -11.80 3.40
C ASP A 81 -14.61 -11.75 3.28
N PHE A 82 -15.19 -12.61 2.45
CA PHE A 82 -16.65 -12.72 2.26
C PHE A 82 -17.40 -13.40 3.42
N VAL A 83 -16.71 -14.01 4.39
CA VAL A 83 -17.33 -14.67 5.57
C VAL A 83 -17.19 -13.85 6.87
N ASN A 84 -16.56 -12.68 6.83
CA ASN A 84 -16.58 -11.73 7.95
C ASN A 84 -17.91 -10.95 7.92
N PHE A 85 -18.94 -11.50 8.58
CA PHE A 85 -20.23 -10.83 8.85
C PHE A 85 -20.25 -10.16 10.23
#